data_AF-A0A4R9LYL1-F1
#
_entry.id   AF-A0A4R9LYL1-F1
#
_cell.length_a   1.000
_cell.length_b   1.000
_cell.length_c   1.000
_cell.angle_alpha   90.00
_cell.angle_beta   90.00
_cell.angle_gamma   90.00
#
_symmetry.space_group_name_H-M   'P 1'
#
loop_
_entity.id
_entity.type
_entity.pdbx_description
1 polymer ?
#
loop_
_entity_poly.entity_id
_entity_poly.type
_entity_poly.pdbx_seq_one_letter_code
_entity_poly.pdbx_strand_id
1 'polypeptide(L)' 'MPKIDKRFQILFSEEEILLLKNEADKRGISQGELLRLALRNEITQKSNFTRIRAIRNLTEILD' A
#
# COMPACT_ATOMS: atom_id res chain seq x y z
N MET A 1 14.70 17.38 2.37
CA MET A 1 15.02 16.24 3.27
C MET A 1 15.84 15.23 2.49
N PRO A 2 16.99 14.75 3.00
CA PRO A 2 17.71 13.65 2.36
C PRO A 2 16.81 12.41 2.32
N LYS A 3 16.71 11.74 1.16
CA LYS A 3 15.98 10.47 1.03
C LYS A 3 16.76 9.41 1.81
N ILE A 4 16.25 9.02 2.97
CA ILE A 4 16.80 7.88 3.74
C ILE A 4 16.38 6.61 2.99
N ASP A 5 17.35 5.88 2.43
CA ASP A 5 17.10 4.55 1.85
C ASP A 5 16.95 3.52 2.98
N LYS A 6 15.70 3.23 3.35
CA LYS A 6 15.38 2.20 4.33
C LYS A 6 15.09 0.88 3.61
N ARG A 7 15.92 -0.12 3.85
CA ARG A 7 15.73 -1.48 3.35
C ARG A 7 14.95 -2.31 4.37
N PHE A 8 14.02 -3.10 3.89
CA PHE A 8 13.25 -4.04 4.71
C PHE A 8 13.15 -5.38 3.99
N GLN A 9 13.00 -6.45 4.76
CA GLN A 9 12.81 -7.80 4.25
C GLN A 9 11.36 -8.21 4.48
N ILE A 10 10.74 -8.82 3.47
CA ILE A 10 9.43 -9.46 3.59
C ILE A 10 9.61 -10.93 3.24
N LEU A 11 9.01 -11.78 4.06
CA LEU A 11 8.98 -13.22 3.84
C LEU A 11 7.70 -13.57 3.09
N PHE A 12 7.85 -14.35 2.02
CA PHE A 12 6.76 -14.86 1.21
C PHE A 12 6.86 -16.38 1.12
N SER A 13 5.71 -17.03 1.00
CA SER A 13 5.63 -18.39 0.50
C SER A 13 5.99 -18.43 -1.01
N GLU A 14 6.32 -19.61 -1.51
CA GLU A 14 6.63 -19.80 -2.94
C GLU A 14 5.44 -19.42 -3.83
N GLU A 15 4.22 -19.71 -3.39
CA GLU A 15 2.99 -19.42 -4.13
C GLU A 15 2.74 -17.91 -4.23
N GLU A 16 2.97 -17.17 -3.15
CA GLU A 16 2.89 -15.70 -3.14
C GLU A 16 3.96 -15.06 -4.05
N ILE A 17 5.18 -15.63 -4.09
CA ILE A 17 6.24 -15.17 -4.99
C ILE A 17 5.83 -15.35 -6.45
N LEU A 18 5.22 -16.50 -6.77
CA LEU A 18 4.75 -16.79 -8.12
C LEU A 18 3.64 -15.81 -8.55
N LEU A 19 2.68 -15.56 -7.66
CA LEU A 19 1.60 -14.58 -7.90
C LEU A 19 2.16 -13.17 -8.09
N LEU A 20 3.10 -12.74 -7.23
CA LEU A 20 3.74 -11.43 -7.32
C LEU A 20 4.47 -11.27 -8.65
N LYS A 21 5.21 -12.29 -9.08
CA LYS A 21 5.92 -12.31 -10.36
C LYS A 21 4.93 -12.17 -11.53
N ASN A 22 3.89 -13.00 -11.56
CA ASN A 22 2.90 -12.98 -12.64
C ASN A 22 2.19 -11.64 -12.76
N GLU A 23 1.81 -11.01 -11.64
CA GLU A 23 1.17 -9.70 -11.64
C GLU A 23 2.12 -8.56 -12.02
N ALA A 24 3.39 -8.66 -11.64
CA ALA A 24 4.42 -7.69 -12.05
C ALA A 24 4.67 -7.77 -13.56
N ASP A 25 4.79 -8.98 -14.10
CA ASP A 25 5.03 -9.25 -15.52
C ASP A 25 3.86 -8.75 -16.38
N LYS A 26 2.60 -9.02 -16.00
CA LYS A 26 1.40 -8.50 -16.69
C LYS A 26 1.37 -6.98 -16.80
N ARG A 27 1.97 -6.28 -15.84
CA ARG A 27 1.98 -4.81 -15.75
C ARG A 27 3.26 -4.20 -16.31
N GLY A 28 4.22 -5.01 -16.73
CA GLY A 28 5.51 -4.55 -17.27
C GLY A 28 6.37 -3.81 -16.23
N ILE A 29 6.23 -4.12 -14.94
CA ILE A 29 6.99 -3.48 -13.86
C ILE A 29 7.74 -4.51 -13.03
N SER A 30 8.76 -4.07 -12.28
CA SER A 30 9.48 -4.98 -11.36
C SER A 30 8.60 -5.38 -10.16
N GLN A 31 8.83 -6.58 -9.63
CA GLN A 31 8.15 -7.07 -8.42
C GLN A 31 8.29 -6.09 -7.24
N GLY A 32 9.48 -5.53 -7.05
CA GLY A 32 9.73 -4.55 -5.99
C GLY A 32 8.95 -3.25 -6.19
N GLU A 33 8.78 -2.80 -7.44
CA GLU A 33 7.97 -1.62 -7.74
C GLU A 33 6.48 -1.89 -7.54
N LEU A 34 5.99 -3.05 -7.98
CA LEU A 34 4.62 -3.48 -7.70
C LEU A 34 4.35 -3.49 -6.19
N LEU A 35 5.31 -3.97 -5.40
CA LEU A 35 5.20 -4.04 -3.96
C LEU A 35 5.15 -2.65 -3.31
N ARG A 36 5.98 -1.71 -3.77
CA ARG A 36 5.93 -0.31 -3.32
C ARG A 36 4.57 0.33 -3.67
N LEU A 37 4.06 0.08 -4.87
CA LEU A 37 2.76 0.59 -5.31
C LEU A 37 1.62 0.01 -4.47
N ALA A 38 1.63 -1.30 -4.20
CA ALA A 38 0.63 -1.96 -3.37
C ALA A 38 0.63 -1.39 -1.94
N LEU A 39 1.81 -1.27 -1.31
CA LEU A 39 1.96 -0.68 0.02
C LEU A 39 1.48 0.78 0.04
N ARG A 40 1.84 1.59 -0.97
CA ARG A 40 1.40 2.98 -1.07
C ARG A 40 -0.12 3.07 -1.22
N ASN A 41 -0.71 2.22 -2.05
CA ASN A 41 -2.15 2.21 -2.28
C ASN A 41 -2.91 1.82 -1.00
N GLU A 42 -2.44 0.81 -0.28
CA GLU A 42 -3.01 0.38 1.00
C GLU A 42 -2.97 1.51 2.05
N ILE A 43 -1.83 2.19 2.18
CA ILE A 43 -1.68 3.33 3.10
C ILE A 43 -2.62 4.48 2.70
N THR A 44 -2.71 4.76 1.40
CA THR A 44 -3.55 5.85 0.88
C THR A 44 -5.03 5.55 1.09
N GLN A 45 -5.48 4.31 0.82
CA GLN A 45 -6.86 3.89 1.07
C GLN A 45 -7.22 3.96 2.56
N LYS A 46 -6.35 3.46 3.45
CA LYS A 46 -6.54 3.60 4.91
C LYS A 46 -6.61 5.06 5.33
N SER A 47 -5.75 5.92 4.80
CA SER A 47 -5.76 7.36 5.10
C SER A 47 -7.08 8.03 4.69
N ASN A 48 -7.59 7.71 3.49
CA ASN A 48 -8.86 8.24 3.01
C ASN A 48 -10.04 7.77 3.87
N PHE A 49 -10.06 6.48 4.24
CA PHE A 49 -11.10 5.94 5.10
C PHE A 49 -11.10 6.59 6.49
N THR A 50 -9.92 6.75 7.11
CA THR A 50 -9.77 7.45 8.39
C THR A 50 -10.22 8.90 8.29
N ARG A 51 -9.90 9.59 7.19
CA ARG A 51 -10.36 10.97 6.95
C ARG A 51 -11.89 11.05 6.87
N ILE A 52 -12.52 10.18 6.08
CA ILE A 52 -13.98 10.15 5.93
C ILE A 52 -14.65 9.84 7.28
N ARG A 53 -14.11 8.88 8.04
CA ARG A 53 -14.59 8.56 9.39
C ARG A 53 -14.48 9.76 10.33
N ALA A 54 -13.34 10.46 10.33
CA ALA A 54 -13.15 11.65 11.16
C ALA A 54 -14.13 12.77 10.81
N ILE A 55 -14.39 13.01 9.51
CA ILE A 55 -15.38 13.99 9.06
C ILE A 55 -16.78 13.61 9.55
N ARG A 56 -17.20 12.35 9.38
CA ARG A 56 -18.50 11.86 9.86
C ARG A 56 -18.69 12.07 11.35
N ASN A 57 -17.70 11.67 12.15
CA ASN A 57 -17.74 11.85 13.61
C ASN A 57 -17.85 13.33 14.01
N LEU A 58 -17.20 14.25 13.29
CA LEU A 58 -17.33 15.68 13.56
C LEU A 58 -18.73 16.20 13.25
N THR A 59 -19.34 15.77 12.15
CA THR A 59 -20.75 16.08 11.85
C THR A 59 -21.70 15.53 12.90
N GLU A 60 -21.50 14.30 13.38
CA GLU A 60 -22.34 13.69 14.43
C GLU A 60 -22.21 14.38 15.81
N ILE A 61 -21.11 15.09 16.07
CA ILE A 61 -20.92 15.88 17.30
C ILE A 61 -21.55 17.28 17.19
N LEU A 62 -21.77 17.76 15.96
CA LEU A 62 -22.30 19.11 15.69
C LEU A 62 -23.82 19.15 15.52
N ASP A 63 -24.47 17.99 15.37
CA ASP A 63 -25.92 17.80 15.46
C ASP A 63 -26.35 17.48 16.91
#